data_AF-A0A2P8WL22-F1
#
_entry.id   AF-A0A2P8WL22-F1
#
_cell.length_a   1.000
_cell.length_b   1.000
_cell.length_c   1.000
_cell.angle_alpha   90.00
_cell.angle_beta   90.00
_cell.angle_gamma   90.00
#
_symmetry.space_group_name_H-M   'P 1'
#
loop_
_entity.id
_entity.type
_entity.pdbx_description
1 polymer ?
#
loop_
_entity_poly.entity_id
_entity_poly.type
_entity_poly.pdbx_seq_one_letter_code
_entity_poly.pdbx_strand_id
1 'polypeptide(L)'
;MGTKYNFACPGCGYTAEWVSGGRDFGEMAVVRTMICEGCKAVVDVLIGRYGQDGPTGDPDYDKSLNLCPKCEGTQLYPWPSEHPCPKCDNKMLKDETFGEMLWD
;
A
#
# COMPACT_ATOMS: atom_id res chain seq x y z
N MET A 1 7.27 -12.68 -6.38
CA MET A 1 6.32 -11.88 -7.17
C MET A 1 5.20 -11.48 -6.25
N GLY A 2 5.06 -10.17 -6.07
CA GLY A 2 3.91 -9.59 -5.39
C GLY A 2 2.73 -9.46 -6.34
N THR A 3 1.58 -9.13 -5.78
CA THR A 3 0.34 -8.95 -6.52
C THR A 3 -0.34 -7.64 -6.13
N LYS A 4 -0.86 -6.93 -7.12
CA LYS A 4 -1.58 -5.67 -6.94
C LYS A 4 -3.00 -5.77 -7.46
N TYR A 5 -3.88 -5.05 -6.77
CA TYR A 5 -5.30 -4.98 -7.04
C TYR A 5 -5.80 -3.54 -6.99
N ASN A 6 -7.00 -3.33 -7.53
CA ASN A 6 -7.76 -2.11 -7.32
C ASN A 6 -8.79 -2.35 -6.22
N PHE A 7 -9.02 -1.34 -5.39
CA PHE A 7 -10.10 -1.33 -4.40
C PHE A 7 -10.95 -0.08 -4.59
N ALA A 8 -12.26 -0.24 -4.68
CA ALA A 8 -13.20 0.85 -4.87
C ALA A 8 -14.11 1.02 -3.64
N CYS A 9 -14.32 2.26 -3.23
CA CYS A 9 -15.27 2.61 -2.18
C CYS A 9 -16.65 2.91 -2.79
N PRO A 10 -17.68 2.11 -2.49
CA PRO A 10 -19.04 2.39 -2.98
C PRO A 10 -19.67 3.63 -2.32
N GLY A 11 -19.14 4.08 -1.17
CA GLY A 11 -19.67 5.21 -0.42
C GLY A 11 -19.34 6.58 -1.00
N CYS A 12 -18.08 6.78 -1.42
CA CYS A 12 -17.62 8.08 -1.91
C CYS A 12 -16.97 8.02 -3.31
N GLY A 13 -16.91 6.85 -3.95
CA GLY A 13 -16.31 6.67 -5.27
C GLY A 13 -14.78 6.74 -5.30
N TYR A 14 -14.11 6.79 -4.14
CA TYR A 14 -12.66 6.71 -4.06
C TYR A 14 -12.14 5.34 -4.49
N THR A 15 -11.08 5.34 -5.31
CA THR A 15 -10.38 4.12 -5.73
C THR A 15 -8.93 4.15 -5.23
N ALA A 16 -8.49 3.05 -4.63
CA ALA A 16 -7.10 2.75 -4.37
C ALA A 16 -6.61 1.82 -5.47
N GLU A 17 -5.81 2.37 -6.37
CA GLU A 17 -5.32 1.65 -7.55
C GLU A 17 -3.96 1.01 -7.27
N TRP A 18 -3.77 -0.20 -7.79
CA TRP A 18 -2.50 -0.92 -7.78
C TRP A 18 -1.84 -1.03 -6.39
N VAL A 19 -2.63 -1.49 -5.42
CA VAL A 19 -2.16 -1.78 -4.05
C VAL A 19 -2.28 -3.27 -3.73
N SER A 20 -1.38 -3.78 -2.88
CA SER A 20 -1.37 -5.21 -2.51
C SER A 20 -2.51 -5.62 -1.57
N GLY A 21 -3.13 -4.67 -0.85
CA GLY A 21 -4.17 -4.95 0.15
C GLY A 21 -3.64 -5.50 1.48
N GLY A 22 -2.33 -5.47 1.71
CA GLY A 22 -1.69 -6.03 2.90
C GLY A 22 -0.18 -5.97 2.81
N ARG A 23 0.51 -6.82 3.59
CA ARG A 23 1.95 -7.04 3.42
C ARG A 23 2.19 -7.95 2.21
N ASP A 24 3.10 -7.57 1.34
CA ASP A 24 3.42 -8.28 0.11
C ASP A 24 4.88 -8.06 -0.29
N PHE A 25 5.42 -8.89 -1.18
CA PHE A 25 6.81 -8.76 -1.62
C PHE A 25 7.06 -9.29 -3.04
N GLY A 26 7.81 -8.51 -3.81
CA GLY A 26 8.43 -8.92 -5.07
C GLY A 26 9.75 -9.65 -4.84
N GLU A 27 10.57 -9.76 -5.87
CA GLU A 27 11.95 -10.23 -5.75
C GLU A 27 12.78 -9.35 -4.81
N MET A 28 12.67 -8.02 -4.98
CA MET A 28 13.51 -7.06 -4.28
C MET A 28 12.77 -6.38 -3.13
N ALA A 29 11.60 -5.80 -3.38
CA ALA A 29 10.93 -4.93 -2.42
C ALA A 29 9.92 -5.68 -1.56
N VAL A 30 9.83 -5.30 -0.28
CA VAL A 30 8.74 -5.65 0.62
C VAL A 30 7.89 -4.42 0.84
N VAL A 31 6.60 -4.54 0.54
CA VAL A 31 5.64 -3.46 0.72
C VAL A 31 4.57 -3.82 1.74
N ARG A 32 3.94 -2.80 2.30
CA ARG A 32 2.70 -2.96 3.06
C ARG A 32 1.72 -1.87 2.66
N THR A 33 0.51 -2.29 2.35
CA THR A 33 -0.60 -1.36 2.09
C THR A 33 -0.99 -0.64 3.38
N MET A 34 -0.95 0.69 3.34
CA MET A 34 -1.17 1.59 4.47
C MET A 34 -2.11 2.73 4.09
N ILE A 35 -2.77 3.31 5.09
CA ILE A 35 -3.45 4.60 4.97
C ILE A 35 -2.42 5.71 5.23
N CYS A 36 -2.27 6.62 4.26
CA CYS A 36 -1.61 7.90 4.48
C CYS A 36 -2.61 8.95 4.92
N GLU A 37 -2.42 9.49 6.13
CA GLU A 37 -3.32 10.49 6.70
C GLU A 37 -3.26 11.82 5.96
N GLY A 38 -2.05 12.24 5.53
CA GLY A 38 -1.86 13.48 4.78
C GLY A 38 -2.48 13.43 3.39
N CYS A 39 -2.41 12.30 2.70
CA CYS A 39 -3.02 12.13 1.38
C CYS A 39 -4.50 11.73 1.43
N LYS A 40 -5.00 11.24 2.58
CA LYS A 40 -6.29 10.55 2.69
C LYS A 40 -6.44 9.47 1.62
N ALA A 41 -5.40 8.64 1.50
CA ALA A 41 -5.28 7.62 0.46
C ALA A 41 -4.72 6.31 1.01
N VAL A 42 -5.09 5.20 0.38
CA VAL A 42 -4.48 3.89 0.57
C VAL A 42 -3.32 3.75 -0.42
N VAL A 43 -2.15 3.36 0.05
CA VAL A 43 -0.90 3.27 -0.72
C VAL A 43 -0.06 2.09 -0.27
N ASP A 44 0.73 1.51 -1.16
CA ASP A 44 1.79 0.57 -0.78
C ASP A 44 3.04 1.35 -0.35
N VAL A 45 3.49 1.07 0.86
CA VAL A 45 4.68 1.68 1.46
C VAL A 45 5.82 0.67 1.41
N LEU A 46 7.00 1.11 0.99
CA LEU A 46 8.21 0.30 1.09
C LEU A 46 8.59 0.11 2.55
N ILE A 47 8.64 -1.13 3.01
CA ILE A 47 8.94 -1.48 4.41
C ILE A 47 10.15 -2.38 4.57
N GLY A 48 10.77 -2.83 3.48
CA GLY A 48 12.00 -3.61 3.55
C GLY A 48 12.37 -4.21 2.21
N ARG A 49 13.27 -5.20 2.23
CA ARG A 49 13.90 -5.79 1.04
C ARG A 49 14.12 -7.30 1.22
N TYR A 50 14.11 -8.04 0.12
CA TYR A 50 14.37 -9.49 0.09
C TYR A 50 13.52 -10.29 1.09
N GLY A 51 12.23 -9.96 1.17
CA GLY A 51 11.28 -10.62 2.06
C GLY A 51 11.38 -10.24 3.55
N GLN A 52 12.32 -9.38 3.94
CA GLN A 52 12.51 -8.92 5.31
C GLN A 52 11.97 -7.49 5.51
N ASP A 53 11.34 -7.26 6.67
CA ASP A 53 10.87 -5.92 7.09
C ASP A 53 12.01 -5.21 7.83
N GLY A 54 12.14 -3.89 7.62
CA GLY A 54 13.07 -3.02 8.32
C GLY A 54 14.23 -2.49 7.47
N PRO A 55 15.14 -1.72 8.09
CA PRO A 55 16.33 -1.19 7.45
C PRO A 55 17.19 -2.30 6.85
N THR A 56 17.69 -2.05 5.64
CA THR A 56 18.48 -3.02 4.89
C THR A 56 19.98 -2.87 5.13
N GLY A 57 20.39 -1.73 5.70
CA GLY A 57 21.81 -1.35 5.83
C GLY A 57 22.38 -0.67 4.58
N ASP A 58 21.58 -0.54 3.51
CA ASP A 58 21.87 0.27 2.33
C ASP A 58 21.24 1.67 2.51
N PRO A 59 22.04 2.72 2.77
CA PRO A 59 21.51 4.06 3.06
C PRO A 59 20.74 4.67 1.91
N ASP A 60 21.04 4.29 0.66
CA ASP A 60 20.33 4.84 -0.50
C ASP A 60 18.95 4.19 -0.65
N TYR A 61 18.86 2.89 -0.37
CA TYR A 61 17.59 2.18 -0.31
C TYR A 61 16.72 2.62 0.88
N ASP A 62 17.34 2.72 2.06
CA ASP A 62 16.66 2.97 3.32
C ASP A 62 16.04 4.38 3.42
N LYS A 63 16.47 5.33 2.58
CA LYS A 63 15.90 6.69 2.48
C LYS A 63 14.41 6.70 2.17
N SER A 64 13.90 5.67 1.48
CA SER A 64 12.50 5.58 1.08
C SER A 64 11.66 4.69 1.99
N LEU A 65 12.27 4.07 3.02
CA LEU A 65 11.56 3.18 3.92
C LEU A 65 10.56 3.95 4.80
N ASN A 66 9.37 3.36 4.94
CA ASN A 66 8.30 3.88 5.78
C ASN A 66 7.86 5.32 5.43
N LEU A 67 8.00 5.71 4.16
CA LEU A 67 7.52 6.98 3.64
C LEU A 67 6.35 6.77 2.68
N CYS A 68 5.39 7.70 2.69
CA CYS A 68 4.32 7.70 1.72
C CYS A 68 4.90 7.93 0.31
N PRO A 69 4.64 7.07 -0.69
CA PRO A 69 5.18 7.24 -2.04
C PRO A 69 4.62 8.47 -2.78
N LYS A 70 3.60 9.14 -2.23
CA LYS A 70 2.96 10.32 -2.85
C LYS A 70 3.41 11.64 -2.25
N CYS A 71 3.57 11.70 -0.93
CA CYS A 71 3.88 12.94 -0.22
C CYS A 71 5.12 12.87 0.69
N GLU A 72 5.79 11.72 0.73
CA GLU A 72 6.96 11.45 1.59
C GLU A 72 6.67 11.63 3.10
N GLY A 73 5.40 11.73 3.48
CA GLY A 73 4.98 11.83 4.87
C GLY A 73 5.08 10.51 5.62
N THR A 74 5.26 10.60 6.94
CA THR A 74 5.41 9.46 7.86
C THR A 74 4.13 9.12 8.63
N GLN A 75 3.06 9.91 8.47
CA GLN A 75 1.75 9.65 9.08
C GLN A 75 1.02 8.52 8.32
N LEU A 76 1.53 7.31 8.50
CA LEU A 76 1.11 6.08 7.86
C LEU A 76 0.60 5.10 8.91
N TYR A 77 -0.52 4.46 8.62
CA TYR A 77 -1.11 3.44 9.49
C TYR A 77 -1.38 2.18 8.67
N PRO A 78 -1.12 0.97 9.18
CA PRO A 78 -1.47 -0.27 8.50
C PRO A 78 -2.94 -0.25 8.06
N TRP A 79 -3.22 -0.60 6.81
CA TRP A 79 -4.60 -0.67 6.33
C TRP A 79 -5.25 -1.95 6.91
N PRO A 80 -6.32 -1.86 7.72
CA PRO A 80 -6.94 -3.03 8.33
C PRO A 80 -7.53 -4.00 7.30
N SER A 81 -7.68 -5.28 7.66
CA SER A 81 -8.28 -6.33 6.81
C SER A 81 -9.72 -6.05 6.39
N GLU A 82 -10.39 -5.17 7.12
CA GLU A 82 -11.74 -4.67 6.88
C GLU A 82 -11.77 -3.65 5.74
N HIS A 83 -10.60 -3.22 5.27
CA HIS A 83 -10.38 -2.30 4.15
C HIS A 83 -11.20 -1.00 4.25
N PRO A 84 -11.11 -0.24 5.37
CA PRO A 84 -11.86 1.00 5.53
C PRO A 84 -11.41 2.08 4.53
N CYS A 85 -12.35 2.83 3.98
CA CYS A 85 -12.04 3.95 3.11
C CYS A 85 -11.45 5.12 3.90
N PRO A 86 -10.27 5.67 3.52
CA PRO A 86 -9.65 6.78 4.25
C PRO A 86 -10.38 8.13 4.12
N LYS A 87 -11.47 8.18 3.34
CA LYS A 87 -12.26 9.41 3.09
C LYS A 87 -13.64 9.41 3.74
N CYS A 88 -14.23 8.25 3.97
CA CYS A 88 -15.59 8.14 4.49
C CYS A 88 -15.83 6.91 5.39
N ASP A 89 -14.78 6.17 5.74
CA ASP A 89 -14.78 4.98 6.60
C ASP A 89 -15.59 3.77 6.12
N ASN A 90 -16.38 3.90 5.05
CA ASN A 90 -17.06 2.77 4.43
C ASN A 90 -16.05 1.72 3.94
N LYS A 91 -16.42 0.45 4.06
CA LYS A 91 -15.63 -0.67 3.54
C LYS A 91 -15.39 -0.54 2.03
N MET A 92 -14.13 -0.61 1.62
CA MET A 92 -13.72 -0.71 0.24
C MET A 92 -13.82 -2.16 -0.23
N LEU A 93 -14.20 -2.33 -1.49
CA LEU A 93 -14.35 -3.62 -2.15
C LEU A 93 -13.23 -3.80 -3.16
N LYS A 94 -12.65 -4.98 -3.21
CA LYS A 94 -11.72 -5.35 -4.28
C LYS A 94 -12.48 -5.32 -5.61
N ASP A 95 -11.89 -4.67 -6.59
CA ASP A 95 -12.43 -4.63 -7.94
C ASP A 95 -12.01 -5.91 -8.67
N GLU A 96 -12.98 -6.80 -8.91
CA GLU A 96 -12.78 -8.07 -9.61
C GLU A 96 -12.78 -7.91 -11.14
N THR A 97 -13.09 -6.71 -11.67
CA THR A 97 -13.12 -6.45 -13.12
C THR A 97 -11.75 -6.10 -13.66
N PHE A 98 -10.93 -5.43 -12.85
CA PHE A 98 -9.52 -5.24 -13.15
C PHE A 98 -8.76 -6.46 -12.67
N GLY A 99 -8.14 -7.17 -13.62
CA GLY A 99 -7.30 -8.33 -13.32
C GLY A 99 -6.17 -7.98 -12.36
N GLU A 100 -5.61 -9.01 -11.74
CA GLU A 100 -4.46 -8.86 -10.86
C GLU A 100 -3.19 -8.52 -11.65
N MET A 101 -2.39 -7.59 -11.13
CA MET A 101 -1.08 -7.25 -11.69
C MET A 101 0.01 -7.87 -10.84
N LEU A 102 0.81 -8.73 -11.47
CA LEU A 102 2.04 -9.24 -10.86
C LEU A 102 3.13 -8.18 -10.93
N TRP A 103 3.95 -8.10 -9.89
CA TRP A 103 5.08 -7.17 -9.83
C TRP A 103 6.27 -7.78 -9.11
N ASP A 104 7.46 -7.26 -9.41
CA ASP A 104 8.71 -7.50 -8.70
C ASP A 104 9.45 -6.19 -8.42
#